data_AF-A0A385DG35-F1
#
_entry.id   AF-A0A385DG35-F1
#
_cell.length_a   1.000
_cell.length_b   1.000
_cell.length_c   1.000
_cell.angle_alpha   90.00
_cell.angle_beta   90.00
_cell.angle_gamma   90.00
#
_symmetry.space_group_name_H-M   'P 1'
#
loop_
_entity.id
_entity.type
_entity.pdbx_description
1 polymer ?
#
loop_
_entity_poly.entity_id
_entity_poly.type
_entity_poly.pdbx_seq_one_letter_code
_entity_poly.pdbx_strand_id
1 'polypeptide(L)'
;MTSRLDSAQPYALGLYRIVIGLLFACHGAASLFGVLGGARGGGTLEAGTWPGWYAAVIQLVGGGLVALGLATRAAAFVGSGSMAYAYFVVHQPEALWPLQNGGELSAVFCWALLLLVFTGSGAFGLDRALGGRAAVSGPRPRDRTPSVA
;
A
#
# COMPACT_ATOMS: atom_id res chain seq x y z
N MET A 1 -19.61 -7.46 20.94
CA MET A 1 -18.48 -6.53 20.67
C MET A 1 -17.84 -6.79 19.30
N THR A 2 -17.74 -8.06 18.87
CA THR A 2 -17.23 -8.50 17.55
C THR A 2 -18.00 -7.94 16.35
N SER A 3 -19.33 -8.01 16.33
CA SER A 3 -20.15 -7.56 15.18
C SER A 3 -19.93 -6.09 14.75
N ARG A 4 -19.63 -5.17 15.69
CA ARG A 4 -19.32 -3.77 15.36
C ARG A 4 -17.91 -3.62 14.76
N LEU A 5 -16.94 -4.42 15.22
CA LEU A 5 -15.58 -4.43 14.68
C LEU A 5 -15.57 -5.00 13.25
N ASP A 6 -16.31 -6.07 13.02
CA ASP A 6 -16.45 -6.69 11.70
C ASP A 6 -17.07 -5.69 10.69
N SER A 7 -18.09 -4.94 11.13
CA SER A 7 -18.73 -3.90 10.31
C SER A 7 -17.80 -2.72 10.02
N ALA A 8 -16.87 -2.40 10.93
CA ALA A 8 -15.93 -1.29 10.80
C ALA A 8 -14.65 -1.67 10.01
N GLN A 9 -14.38 -2.96 9.83
CA GLN A 9 -13.17 -3.49 9.21
C GLN A 9 -12.82 -2.84 7.85
N PRO A 10 -13.76 -2.61 6.91
CA PRO A 10 -13.42 -2.00 5.62
C PRO A 10 -12.88 -0.56 5.75
N TYR A 11 -13.37 0.19 6.73
CA TYR A 11 -12.93 1.56 7.03
C TYR A 11 -11.56 1.57 7.71
N ALA A 12 -11.34 0.65 8.66
CA ALA A 12 -10.06 0.47 9.31
C ALA A 12 -8.95 0.10 8.30
N LEU A 13 -9.25 -0.81 7.36
CA LEU A 13 -8.34 -1.17 6.27
C LEU A 13 -8.08 0.00 5.32
N GLY A 14 -9.11 0.81 5.03
CA GLY A 14 -8.96 2.02 4.23
C GLY A 14 -8.03 3.05 4.88
N LEU A 15 -8.20 3.31 6.18
CA LEU A 15 -7.33 4.21 6.93
C LEU A 15 -5.90 3.66 7.05
N TYR A 16 -5.76 2.37 7.34
CA TYR A 16 -4.46 1.69 7.36
C TYR A 16 -3.72 1.87 6.02
N ARG A 17 -4.40 1.63 4.91
CA ARG A 17 -3.85 1.84 3.55
C ARG A 17 -3.39 3.28 3.35
N ILE A 18 -4.21 4.26 3.72
CA ILE A 18 -3.88 5.68 3.57
C ILE A 18 -2.63 6.04 4.37
N VAL A 19 -2.55 5.62 5.64
CA VAL A 19 -1.42 5.92 6.53
C VAL A 19 -0.14 5.25 6.02
N ILE A 20 -0.18 3.95 5.71
CA ILE A 20 0.98 3.22 5.21
C ILE A 20 1.47 3.80 3.89
N GLY A 21 0.58 4.06 2.94
CA GLY A 21 0.94 4.66 1.65
C GLY A 21 1.53 6.06 1.81
N LEU A 22 0.94 6.89 2.67
CA LEU A 22 1.44 8.25 2.94
C LEU A 22 2.84 8.22 3.55
N LEU A 23 3.07 7.42 4.59
CA LEU A 23 4.38 7.32 5.24
C LEU A 23 5.44 6.80 4.26
N PHE A 24 5.10 5.81 3.43
CA PHE A 24 5.98 5.32 2.39
C PHE A 24 6.31 6.41 1.37
N ALA A 25 5.31 7.20 0.94
CA ALA A 25 5.51 8.32 0.04
C ALA A 25 6.39 9.42 0.65
N CYS A 26 6.24 9.71 1.94
CA CYS A 26 7.07 10.67 2.66
C CYS A 26 8.55 10.28 2.65
N HIS A 27 8.90 8.99 2.81
CA HIS A 27 10.28 8.55 2.70
C HIS A 27 10.88 8.77 1.30
N GLY A 28 10.08 8.53 0.26
CA GLY A 28 10.45 8.83 -1.12
C GLY A 28 10.64 10.33 -1.34
N ALA A 29 9.71 11.16 -0.87
CA ALA A 29 9.78 12.62 -0.97
C ALA A 29 11.01 13.17 -0.24
N ALA A 30 11.28 12.68 0.98
CA ALA A 30 12.45 13.07 1.75
C ALA A 30 13.75 12.76 1.00
N SER A 31 13.84 11.57 0.42
CA SER A 31 15.03 11.12 -0.29
C SER A 31 15.24 11.82 -1.64
N LEU A 32 14.16 12.14 -2.37
CA LEU A 32 14.23 12.75 -3.70
C LEU A 32 14.31 14.27 -3.68
N PHE A 33 13.67 14.93 -2.70
CA PHE A 33 13.52 16.39 -2.66
C PHE A 33 14.16 17.06 -1.45
N GLY A 34 14.72 16.28 -0.51
CA GLY A 34 15.41 16.85 0.66
C GLY A 34 14.44 17.47 1.69
N VAL A 35 13.15 17.20 1.55
CA VAL A 35 12.09 17.67 2.46
C VAL A 35 11.96 16.74 3.67
N LEU A 36 11.20 17.14 4.70
CA LEU A 36 10.89 16.30 5.87
C LEU A 36 12.14 15.75 6.62
N GLY A 37 13.29 16.43 6.51
CA GLY A 37 14.57 16.00 7.08
C GLY A 37 15.55 15.37 6.09
N GLY A 38 15.11 15.14 4.84
CA GLY A 38 15.96 14.65 3.74
C GLY A 38 16.24 13.15 3.77
N ALA A 39 17.14 12.71 2.89
CA ALA A 39 17.69 11.35 2.91
C ALA A 39 18.41 11.06 4.24
N ARG A 40 18.79 9.80 4.49
CA ARG A 40 19.57 9.43 5.68
C ARG A 40 20.89 10.23 5.70
N GLY A 41 21.05 11.13 6.65
CA GLY A 41 22.19 12.08 6.69
C GLY A 41 21.90 13.48 6.14
N GLY A 42 20.66 13.75 5.72
CA GLY A 42 20.22 15.01 5.13
C GLY A 42 20.38 15.05 3.60
N GLY A 43 19.80 16.09 2.98
CA GLY A 43 19.92 16.32 1.53
C GLY A 43 19.09 15.38 0.65
N THR A 44 19.49 15.25 -0.61
CA THR A 44 18.85 14.43 -1.64
C THR A 44 19.75 13.29 -2.10
N LEU A 45 19.14 12.24 -2.64
CA LEU A 45 19.87 11.23 -3.40
C LEU A 45 20.10 11.73 -4.83
N GLU A 46 21.32 11.56 -5.32
CA GLU A 46 21.65 11.80 -6.72
C GLU A 46 20.82 10.88 -7.63
N ALA A 47 20.39 11.43 -8.78
CA ALA A 47 19.53 10.71 -9.71
C ALA A 47 20.24 9.49 -10.30
N GLY A 48 19.55 8.35 -10.29
CA GLY A 48 20.07 7.08 -10.82
C GLY A 48 20.98 6.29 -9.86
N THR A 49 21.25 6.79 -8.66
CA THR A 49 22.08 6.08 -7.68
C THR A 49 21.43 4.78 -7.23
N TRP A 50 22.09 3.66 -7.49
CA TRP A 50 21.65 2.33 -7.06
C TRP A 50 22.04 2.04 -5.60
N PRO A 51 21.18 1.39 -4.81
CA PRO A 51 19.75 1.12 -5.06
C PRO A 51 18.84 2.29 -4.62
N GLY A 52 19.39 3.27 -3.89
CA GLY A 52 18.62 4.24 -3.10
C GLY A 52 17.67 5.11 -3.90
N TRP A 53 18.09 5.64 -5.05
CA TRP A 53 17.26 6.55 -5.85
C TRP A 53 16.03 5.84 -6.41
N TYR A 54 16.20 4.62 -6.93
CA TYR A 54 15.09 3.80 -7.44
C TYR A 54 14.12 3.40 -6.32
N ALA A 55 14.65 3.03 -5.14
CA ALA A 55 13.83 2.76 -3.97
C ALA A 55 13.02 4.00 -3.57
N ALA A 56 13.59 5.21 -3.64
CA ALA A 56 12.90 6.45 -3.32
C ALA A 56 11.78 6.80 -4.32
N VAL A 57 12.00 6.53 -5.62
CA VAL A 57 10.95 6.67 -6.65
C VAL A 57 9.80 5.70 -6.39
N ILE A 58 10.11 4.42 -6.10
CA ILE A 58 9.09 3.43 -5.75
C ILE A 58 8.32 3.85 -4.50
N GLN A 59 9.01 4.37 -3.49
CA GLN A 59 8.42 4.88 -2.26
C GLN A 59 7.42 6.01 -2.52
N LEU A 60 7.85 7.03 -3.27
CA LEU A 60 7.01 8.18 -3.58
C LEU A 60 5.79 7.80 -4.44
N VAL A 61 6.03 7.17 -5.59
CA VAL A 61 4.98 6.85 -6.56
C VAL A 61 4.09 5.73 -6.04
N GLY A 62 4.69 4.63 -5.58
CA GLY A 62 3.96 3.48 -5.05
C GLY A 62 3.20 3.84 -3.77
N GLY A 63 3.81 4.61 -2.87
CA GLY A 63 3.14 5.10 -1.66
C GLY A 63 1.95 6.00 -1.98
N GLY A 64 2.10 6.92 -2.94
CA GLY A 64 1.01 7.79 -3.41
C GLY A 64 -0.14 7.00 -4.03
N LEU A 65 0.16 6.04 -4.92
CA LEU A 65 -0.84 5.15 -5.51
C LEU A 65 -1.58 4.33 -4.45
N VAL A 66 -0.83 3.76 -3.50
CA VAL A 66 -1.40 3.02 -2.37
C VAL A 66 -2.27 3.94 -1.52
N ALA A 67 -1.83 5.15 -1.18
CA ALA A 67 -2.57 6.10 -0.33
C ALA A 67 -3.85 6.64 -1.00
N LEU A 68 -3.85 6.79 -2.32
CA LEU A 68 -5.05 7.14 -3.09
C LEU A 68 -5.95 5.93 -3.37
N GLY A 69 -5.39 4.73 -3.25
CA GLY A 69 -6.11 3.49 -3.51
C GLY A 69 -6.34 3.30 -5.01
N LEU A 70 -5.29 3.60 -5.78
CA LEU A 70 -5.19 3.45 -7.23
C LEU A 70 -4.25 2.28 -7.54
N ALA A 71 -4.72 1.28 -8.28
CA ALA A 71 -3.93 0.07 -8.58
C ALA A 71 -3.26 -0.54 -7.33
N THR A 72 -3.96 -0.50 -6.19
CA THR A 72 -3.39 -0.72 -4.84
C THR A 72 -2.56 -2.00 -4.77
N ARG A 73 -3.06 -3.10 -5.33
CA ARG A 73 -2.40 -4.41 -5.27
C ARG A 73 -1.06 -4.42 -6.01
N ALA A 74 -1.01 -3.82 -7.19
CA ALA A 74 0.21 -3.76 -8.00
C ALA A 74 1.26 -2.84 -7.36
N ALA A 75 0.85 -1.64 -6.94
CA ALA A 75 1.73 -0.70 -6.26
C ALA A 75 2.28 -1.27 -4.95
N ALA A 76 1.43 -1.94 -4.16
CA ALA A 76 1.83 -2.58 -2.91
C ALA A 76 2.76 -3.78 -3.13
N PHE A 77 2.55 -4.58 -4.19
CA PHE A 77 3.45 -5.69 -4.52
C PHE A 77 4.86 -5.18 -4.87
N VAL A 78 4.97 -4.16 -5.72
CA VAL A 78 6.26 -3.56 -6.09
C VAL A 78 6.94 -2.92 -4.87
N GLY A 79 6.20 -2.17 -4.06
CA GLY A 79 6.73 -1.56 -2.84
C GLY A 79 7.15 -2.59 -1.78
N SER A 80 6.40 -3.69 -1.65
CA SER A 80 6.77 -4.80 -0.77
C SER A 80 8.07 -5.46 -1.25
N GLY A 81 8.18 -5.73 -2.56
CA GLY A 81 9.39 -6.30 -3.16
C GLY A 81 10.63 -5.40 -3.00
N SER A 82 10.48 -4.08 -3.16
CA SER A 82 11.59 -3.15 -2.96
C SER A 82 12.08 -3.12 -1.51
N MET A 83 11.17 -3.23 -0.55
CA MET A 83 11.50 -3.31 0.87
C MET A 83 12.09 -4.68 1.27
N ALA A 84 11.65 -5.76 0.64
CA ALA A 84 12.29 -7.07 0.77
C ALA A 84 13.74 -7.02 0.26
N TYR A 85 13.96 -6.42 -0.92
CA TYR A 85 15.31 -6.20 -1.46
C TYR A 85 16.15 -5.37 -0.48
N ALA A 86 15.62 -4.25 0.02
CA ALA A 86 16.31 -3.42 1.00
C ALA A 86 16.72 -4.24 2.23
N TYR A 87 15.84 -5.07 2.78
CA TYR A 87 16.18 -5.91 3.91
C TYR A 87 17.30 -6.92 3.58
N PHE A 88 17.08 -7.79 2.60
CA PHE A 88 18.00 -8.91 2.34
C PHE A 88 19.34 -8.49 1.73
N VAL A 89 19.37 -7.40 0.95
CA VAL A 89 20.57 -6.97 0.20
C VAL A 89 21.30 -5.83 0.89
N VAL A 90 20.60 -4.93 1.58
CA VAL A 90 21.23 -3.76 2.22
C VAL A 90 21.44 -4.00 3.71
N HIS A 91 20.43 -4.47 4.45
CA HIS A 91 20.49 -4.54 5.91
C HIS A 91 21.01 -5.87 6.46
N GLN A 92 20.55 -7.01 5.91
CA GLN A 92 20.89 -8.33 6.44
C GLN A 92 22.41 -8.62 6.44
N PRO A 93 23.24 -8.12 5.49
CA PRO A 93 24.69 -8.28 5.57
C PRO A 93 25.33 -7.67 6.83
N GLU A 94 24.71 -6.67 7.47
CA GLU A 94 25.24 -6.06 8.70
C GLU A 94 24.92 -6.90 9.95
N ALA A 95 23.73 -7.49 10.03
CA ALA A 95 23.33 -8.43 11.08
C ALA A 95 22.09 -9.23 10.67
N LEU A 96 21.84 -10.40 11.28
CA LEU A 96 20.67 -11.20 10.94
C LEU A 96 19.34 -10.55 11.39
N TRP A 97 19.32 -9.93 12.57
CA TRP A 97 18.09 -9.38 13.15
C TRP A 97 17.87 -7.93 12.72
N PRO A 98 16.66 -7.54 12.29
CA PRO A 98 16.36 -6.17 11.86
C PRO A 98 16.73 -5.11 12.90
N LEU A 99 16.50 -5.44 14.18
CA LEU A 99 16.80 -4.58 15.34
C LEU A 99 18.30 -4.23 15.45
N GLN A 100 19.18 -5.06 14.89
CA GLN A 100 20.63 -4.91 14.98
C GLN A 100 21.25 -4.26 13.73
N ASN A 101 20.53 -4.22 12.60
CA ASN A 101 21.02 -3.71 11.31
C ASN A 101 20.24 -2.49 10.78
N GLY A 102 19.32 -1.95 11.59
CA GLY A 102 18.46 -0.84 11.19
C GLY A 102 17.47 -1.14 10.06
N GLY A 103 17.21 -2.42 9.78
CA GLY A 103 16.32 -2.92 8.73
C GLY A 103 14.88 -3.13 9.20
N GLU A 104 14.55 -2.74 10.43
CA GLU A 104 13.19 -2.86 10.99
C GLU A 104 12.14 -2.22 10.10
N LEU A 105 12.37 -0.98 9.64
CA LEU A 105 11.42 -0.29 8.76
C LEU A 105 11.27 -0.99 7.40
N SER A 106 12.36 -1.51 6.83
CA SER A 106 12.32 -2.31 5.60
C SER A 106 11.45 -3.55 5.80
N ALA A 107 11.61 -4.28 6.90
CA ALA A 107 10.78 -5.45 7.21
C ALA A 107 9.30 -5.06 7.45
N VAL A 108 9.04 -4.01 8.22
CA VAL A 108 7.68 -3.54 8.53
C VAL A 108 6.95 -3.09 7.27
N PHE A 109 7.55 -2.23 6.44
CA PHE A 109 6.92 -1.79 5.19
C PHE A 109 6.75 -2.94 4.20
N CYS A 110 7.70 -3.89 4.13
CA CYS A 110 7.58 -5.08 3.30
C CYS A 110 6.28 -5.84 3.60
N TRP A 111 6.06 -6.19 4.87
CA TRP A 111 4.88 -6.96 5.27
C TRP A 111 3.59 -6.12 5.29
N ALA A 112 3.68 -4.84 5.65
CA ALA A 112 2.54 -3.94 5.64
C ALA A 112 1.97 -3.76 4.22
N LEU A 113 2.86 -3.54 3.24
CA LEU A 113 2.46 -3.45 1.84
C LEU A 113 2.02 -4.82 1.30
N LEU A 114 2.68 -5.91 1.68
CA LEU A 114 2.26 -7.25 1.26
C LEU A 114 0.81 -7.57 1.70
N LEU A 115 0.41 -7.15 2.90
CA LEU A 115 -0.97 -7.31 3.37
C LEU A 115 -1.98 -6.63 2.42
N LEU A 116 -1.64 -5.45 1.88
CA LEU A 116 -2.49 -4.71 0.94
C LEU A 116 -2.59 -5.39 -0.44
N VAL A 117 -1.64 -6.25 -0.80
CA VAL A 117 -1.76 -7.11 -1.99
C VAL A 117 -2.95 -8.05 -1.86
N PHE A 118 -3.23 -8.55 -0.66
CA PHE A 118 -4.33 -9.49 -0.40
C PHE A 118 -5.66 -8.77 -0.10
N THR A 119 -5.61 -7.74 0.74
CA THR A 119 -6.81 -7.01 1.19
C THR A 119 -7.32 -6.00 0.18
N GLY A 120 -6.46 -5.50 -0.72
CA GLY A 120 -6.81 -4.53 -1.76
C GLY A 120 -7.08 -3.12 -1.22
N SER A 121 -7.90 -2.35 -1.94
CA SER A 121 -8.08 -0.91 -1.68
C SER A 121 -8.94 -0.58 -0.44
N GLY A 122 -9.67 -1.55 0.12
CA GLY A 122 -10.61 -1.32 1.24
C GLY A 122 -11.74 -0.32 0.91
N ALA A 123 -12.32 0.28 1.95
CA ALA A 123 -13.14 1.48 1.81
C ALA A 123 -12.27 2.68 1.39
N PHE A 124 -12.87 3.68 0.74
CA PHE A 124 -12.19 4.90 0.23
C PHE A 124 -11.19 4.70 -0.93
N GLY A 125 -11.11 3.52 -1.55
CA GLY A 125 -10.28 3.33 -2.74
C GLY A 125 -10.88 4.01 -3.98
N LEU A 126 -10.12 4.90 -4.63
CA LEU A 126 -10.55 5.53 -5.88
C LEU A 126 -10.78 4.52 -7.02
N ASP A 127 -10.12 3.36 -6.99
CA ASP A 127 -10.38 2.23 -7.91
C ASP A 127 -11.89 1.88 -7.97
N ARG A 128 -12.62 1.98 -6.85
CA ARG A 128 -14.07 1.69 -6.81
C ARG A 128 -14.93 2.82 -7.37
N ALA A 129 -14.46 4.07 -7.29
CA ALA A 129 -15.15 5.22 -7.85
C ALA A 129 -15.00 5.26 -9.38
N LEU A 130 -13.85 4.84 -9.89
CA LEU A 130 -13.55 4.77 -11.33
C LEU A 130 -14.10 3.51 -12.00
N GLY A 131 -14.25 2.39 -11.28
CA GLY A 131 -14.91 1.16 -11.74
C GLY A 131 -16.45 1.16 -11.60
N GLY A 132 -17.07 2.34 -11.56
CA GLY A 132 -18.50 2.49 -11.28
C GLY A 132 -19.42 1.66 -12.19
N ARG A 133 -20.32 0.88 -11.56
CA ARG A 133 -21.55 0.30 -12.14
C ARG A 133 -21.40 -0.80 -13.19
N ALA A 134 -20.69 -1.89 -12.89
CA ALA A 134 -21.24 -3.19 -13.29
C ALA A 134 -22.44 -3.49 -12.36
N ALA A 135 -23.57 -2.84 -12.62
CA ALA A 135 -24.83 -3.17 -12.00
C ALA A 135 -25.07 -4.66 -12.26
N VAL A 136 -25.00 -5.48 -11.21
CA VAL A 136 -25.71 -6.75 -11.21
C VAL A 136 -27.19 -6.39 -11.17
N SER A 137 -27.72 -6.05 -12.35
CA SER A 137 -29.14 -6.17 -12.65
C SER A 137 -29.42 -7.66 -12.73
N GLY A 138 -29.47 -8.32 -11.56
CA GLY A 138 -30.01 -9.67 -11.47
C GLY A 138 -31.43 -9.66 -12.04
N PRO A 139 -31.85 -10.66 -12.83
CA PRO A 139 -33.21 -10.72 -13.34
C PRO A 139 -34.20 -10.62 -12.17
N ARG A 140 -35.09 -9.62 -12.19
CA ARG A 140 -36.23 -9.54 -11.27
C ARG A 140 -36.96 -10.88 -11.34
N PRO A 141 -37.21 -11.57 -10.22
CA PRO A 141 -38.13 -12.71 -10.21
C PRO A 141 -39.45 -12.24 -10.82
N ARG A 142 -39.85 -12.83 -11.94
CA ARG A 142 -41.20 -12.59 -12.47
C ARG A 142 -42.16 -13.17 -11.45
N ASP A 143 -43.01 -12.34 -10.88
CA ASP A 143 -44.19 -12.78 -10.14
C ASP A 143 -44.95 -13.75 -11.05
N ARG A 144 -44.87 -15.04 -10.70
CA ARG A 144 -45.78 -16.04 -11.25
C ARG A 144 -47.09 -15.84 -10.51
N THR A 145 -47.98 -15.04 -11.08
CA THR A 145 -49.40 -15.11 -10.74
C THR A 145 -49.85 -16.56 -10.94
N PRO A 146 -50.51 -17.20 -9.96
CA PRO A 146 -51.09 -18.52 -10.16
C PRO A 146 -52.26 -18.36 -11.14
N SER A 147 -52.16 -18.95 -12.33
CA SER A 147 -53.36 -19.12 -13.17
C SER A 147 -54.21 -20.19 -12.50
N VAL A 148 -55.28 -19.74 -11.87
CA VAL A 148 -56.37 -20.60 -11.42
C VAL A 148 -57.07 -21.15 -12.66
N ALA A 149 -57.13 -22.46 -12.77
CA ALA A 149 -58.03 -23.22 -13.63
C ALA A 149 -58.56 -24.40 -12.84
#